data_AF-A0A7K2PC03-F1
#
_entry.id   AF-A0A7K2PC03-F1
#
_cell.length_a   1.000
_cell.length_b   1.000
_cell.length_c   1.000
_cell.angle_alpha   90.00
_cell.angle_beta   90.00
_cell.angle_gamma   90.00
#
_symmetry.space_group_name_H-M   'P 1'
#
loop_
_entity.id
_entity.type
_entity.pdbx_description
1 polymer ?
#
loop_
_entity_poly.entity_id
_entity_poly.type
_entity_poly.pdbx_seq_one_letter_code
_entity_poly.pdbx_strand_id
1 'polypeptide(L)' 'MLSPLAPFIKYWTNPGTAARMITRILTDESDTTGVYYDEKGRPMRGSTQVHDPVFNARVVAETRALLGTADV' A
#
# COMPACT_ATOMS: atom_id res chain seq x y z
N MET A 1 4.93 23.77 6.86
CA MET A 1 6.16 22.97 6.98
C MET A 1 6.12 22.17 8.28
N LEU A 2 5.85 20.86 8.20
CA LEU A 2 5.90 19.94 9.36
C LEU A 2 7.25 19.20 9.45
N SER A 3 8.19 19.46 8.52
CA SER A 3 9.46 18.75 8.39
C SER A 3 10.31 18.63 9.66
N PRO A 4 10.36 19.61 10.58
CA PRO A 4 11.13 19.44 11.82
C PRO A 4 10.49 18.43 12.79
N LEU A 5 9.16 18.29 12.76
CA LEU A 5 8.39 17.41 13.66
C LEU A 5 8.13 16.03 13.05
N ALA A 6 8.29 15.90 11.73
CA ALA A 6 8.12 14.67 10.96
C ALA A 6 8.69 13.40 11.62
N PRO A 7 9.93 13.37 12.16
CA PRO A 7 10.48 12.16 12.77
C PRO A 7 9.75 11.69 14.04
N PHE A 8 9.01 12.58 14.71
CA PHE A 8 8.31 12.31 15.96
C PHE A 8 6.83 11.93 15.74
N ILE A 9 6.35 11.99 14.49
CA ILE A 9 5.00 11.58 14.13
C ILE A 9 5.00 10.06 13.96
N LYS A 10 4.16 9.38 14.74
CA LYS A 10 3.97 7.93 14.63
C LYS A 10 3.51 7.59 13.22
N TYR A 11 4.18 6.63 12.58
CA TYR A 11 3.96 6.20 11.19
C TYR A 11 4.43 7.18 10.10
N TRP A 12 5.35 8.10 10.42
CA TRP A 12 5.92 8.98 9.40
C TRP A 12 6.76 8.23 8.37
N THR A 13 6.46 8.43 7.09
CA THR A 13 7.27 7.98 5.95
C THR A 13 7.67 9.17 5.09
N ASN A 14 8.54 8.95 4.11
CA ASN A 14 8.91 9.99 3.14
C ASN A 14 8.93 9.41 1.71
N PRO A 15 8.76 10.26 0.67
CA PRO A 15 8.76 9.79 -0.72
C PRO A 15 10.01 9.01 -1.13
N GLY A 16 11.18 9.33 -0.58
CA GLY A 16 12.44 8.60 -0.87
C GLY A 16 12.51 7.20 -0.26
N THR A 17 11.86 6.96 0.87
CA THR A 17 11.66 5.61 1.43
C THR A 17 10.66 4.82 0.59
N ALA A 18 9.53 5.43 0.25
CA ALA A 18 8.50 4.81 -0.59
C ALA A 18 9.05 4.43 -1.97
N ALA A 19 9.78 5.32 -2.63
CA ALA A 19 10.38 5.07 -3.95
C ALA A 19 11.33 3.86 -3.91
N ARG A 20 12.24 3.80 -2.92
CA ARG A 20 13.16 2.66 -2.77
C ARG A 20 12.43 1.34 -2.55
N MET A 21 11.36 1.34 -1.74
CA MET A 21 10.54 0.15 -1.53
C MET A 21 9.84 -0.29 -2.81
N ILE A 22 9.20 0.63 -3.54
CA ILE A 22 8.50 0.34 -4.80
C ILE A 22 9.48 -0.21 -5.84
N THR A 23 10.65 0.43 -6.00
CA THR A 23 11.68 -0.06 -6.92
C THR A 23 12.11 -1.47 -6.56
N ARG A 24 12.39 -1.74 -5.28
CA ARG A 24 12.77 -3.09 -4.82
C ARG A 24 11.72 -4.13 -5.19
N ILE A 25 10.43 -3.83 -4.96
CA ILE A 25 9.33 -4.76 -5.25
C ILE A 25 9.19 -4.99 -6.76
N LEU A 26 9.31 -3.93 -7.57
CA LEU A 26 9.20 -4.03 -9.04
C LEU A 26 10.38 -4.75 -9.70
N THR A 27 11.54 -4.78 -9.04
CA THR A 27 12.76 -5.45 -9.54
C THR A 27 13.04 -6.77 -8.82
N ASP A 28 12.17 -7.21 -7.92
CA ASP A 28 12.33 -8.49 -7.23
C ASP A 28 12.07 -9.62 -8.22
N GLU A 29 12.99 -10.58 -8.32
CA GLU A 29 12.85 -11.73 -9.22
C GLU A 29 12.01 -12.87 -8.63
N SER A 30 11.53 -12.73 -7.38
CA SER A 30 10.64 -13.72 -6.76
C SER A 30 9.18 -13.53 -7.18
N ASP A 31 8.44 -14.64 -7.27
CA ASP A 31 6.98 -14.64 -7.50
C ASP A 31 6.17 -14.29 -6.24
N THR A 32 6.78 -13.60 -5.27
CA THR A 32 6.16 -13.32 -3.97
C THR A 32 5.08 -12.24 -4.14
N THR A 33 3.83 -12.59 -3.82
CA THR A 33 2.70 -11.66 -3.87
C THR A 33 1.96 -11.62 -2.53
N GLY A 34 1.09 -10.61 -2.34
CA GLY A 34 0.25 -10.51 -1.14
C GLY A 34 0.98 -10.08 0.14
N VAL A 35 2.22 -9.58 0.02
CA VAL A 35 2.98 -9.02 1.14
C VAL A 35 2.62 -7.54 1.31
N TYR A 36 2.19 -7.18 2.51
CA TYR A 36 1.97 -5.78 2.90
C TYR A 36 3.23 -5.26 3.60
N TYR A 37 3.47 -3.95 3.54
CA TYR A 37 4.63 -3.32 4.16
C TYR A 37 4.23 -2.13 5.03
N ASP A 38 4.92 -1.96 6.16
CA ASP A 38 4.77 -0.81 7.04
C ASP A 38 5.39 0.46 6.45
N GLU A 39 5.22 1.59 7.15
CA GLU A 39 5.76 2.89 6.74
C GLU A 39 7.30 2.91 6.62
N LYS A 40 7.97 1.92 7.23
CA LYS A 40 9.41 1.70 7.24
C LYS A 40 9.85 0.63 6.22
N GLY A 41 8.92 0.12 5.40
CA GLY A 41 9.17 -0.88 4.37
C GLY A 41 9.39 -2.29 4.93
N ARG A 42 8.90 -2.60 6.14
CA ARG A 42 8.99 -3.93 6.76
C ARG A 42 7.73 -4.73 6.47
N PRO A 43 7.83 -6.04 6.16
CA PRO A 43 6.64 -6.87 5.97
C PRO A 43 5.69 -6.79 7.16
N MET A 44 4.40 -6.62 6.87
CA MET A 44 3.33 -6.63 7.85
C MET A 44 2.17 -7.50 7.37
N ARG A 45 1.30 -7.86 8.32
CA ARG A 45 0.03 -8.47 7.99
C ARG A 45 -0.97 -7.38 7.63
N GLY A 46 -1.72 -7.59 6.55
CA GLY A 46 -2.89 -6.77 6.22
C GLY A 46 -3.96 -6.84 7.32
N SER A 47 -4.97 -5.97 7.22
CA SER A 47 -6.10 -6.02 8.13
C SER A 47 -6.86 -7.36 8.04
N THR A 48 -7.60 -7.74 9.08
CA THR A 48 -8.45 -8.94 9.04
C THR A 48 -9.42 -8.91 7.85
N GLN A 49 -9.90 -7.72 7.50
CA GLN A 49 -10.90 -7.51 6.45
C GLN A 49 -10.36 -7.81 5.05
N VAL A 50 -9.09 -7.53 4.76
CA VAL A 50 -8.49 -7.86 3.44
C VAL A 50 -8.25 -9.36 3.25
N HIS A 51 -8.39 -10.16 4.31
CA HIS A 51 -8.37 -11.62 4.22
C HIS A 51 -9.76 -12.22 3.95
N ASP A 52 -10.83 -11.43 3.99
CA ASP A 52 -12.18 -11.89 3.66
C ASP A 52 -12.41 -11.86 2.13
N PRO A 53 -12.62 -13.02 1.48
CA PRO A 53 -12.83 -13.08 0.04
C PRO A 53 -14.10 -12.36 -0.42
N VAL A 54 -15.16 -12.31 0.39
CA VAL A 54 -16.41 -11.63 0.04
C VAL A 54 -16.20 -10.12 0.04
N PHE A 55 -15.49 -9.61 1.05
CA PHE A 55 -15.10 -8.21 1.12
C PHE A 55 -14.24 -7.81 -0.09
N ASN A 56 -13.21 -8.60 -0.42
CA ASN A 56 -12.35 -8.33 -1.56
C ASN A 56 -13.12 -8.28 -2.88
N ALA A 57 -14.01 -9.25 -3.13
CA ALA A 57 -14.82 -9.28 -4.34
C ALA A 57 -15.70 -8.01 -4.46
N ARG A 58 -16.32 -7.59 -3.37
CA ARG A 58 -17.15 -6.39 -3.33
C ARG A 58 -16.34 -5.12 -3.62
N VAL A 59 -15.24 -4.90 -2.89
CA VAL A 59 -14.40 -3.70 -3.06
C VAL A 59 -13.88 -3.58 -4.48
N VAL A 60 -13.45 -4.69 -5.09
CA VAL A 60 -12.97 -4.70 -6.47
C VAL A 60 -14.09 -4.33 -7.45
N ALA A 61 -15.30 -4.89 -7.28
CA ALA A 61 -16.43 -4.59 -8.16
C ALA A 61 -16.86 -3.12 -8.06
N GLU A 62 -17.01 -2.60 -6.85
CA GLU A 62 -17.40 -1.21 -6.60
C GLU A 62 -16.34 -0.22 -7.09
N THR A 63 -15.05 -0.51 -6.85
CA THR A 63 -13.95 0.36 -7.31
C THR A 63 -13.88 0.39 -8.82
N ARG A 64 -14.06 -0.74 -9.51
CA ARG A 64 -14.10 -0.77 -10.98
C ARG A 64 -15.29 0.01 -11.54
N ALA A 65 -16.46 -0.12 -10.91
CA ALA A 65 -17.64 0.66 -11.31
C ALA A 65 -17.37 2.17 -11.14
N LEU A 66 -16.77 2.58 -10.01
CA LEU A 66 -16.38 3.97 -9.77
C LEU A 66 -15.37 4.48 -10.80
N LEU A 67 -14.28 3.72 -11.04
CA LEU A 67 -13.26 4.10 -12.01
C LEU A 67 -13.80 4.16 -13.44
N GLY A 68 -14.81 3.35 -13.77
CA GLY A 68 -15.51 3.44 -15.06
C GLY A 68 -16.34 4.72 -15.23
N THR A 69 -16.62 5.46 -14.15
CA THR A 69 -17.28 6.79 -14.22
C THR A 69 -16.31 7.95 -14.25
N ALA A 70 -15.03 7.71 -13.97
CA ALA A 70 -14.01 8.73 -14.10
C ALA A 70 -13.61 8.81 -15.57
N ASP A 71 -13.89 9.95 -16.22
CA ASP A 71 -13.32 10.25 -17.52
C ASP A 71 -11.79 10.35 -17.35
N VAL A 72 -11.05 9.45 -17.99
CA VAL A 72 -9.58 9.42 -18.03
C VAL A 72 -9.10 9.91 -19.39
#